data_AF-A0A067F4Y0-F1
#
_entry.id   AF-A0A067F4Y0-F1
#
_cell.length_a   1.000
_cell.length_b   1.000
_cell.length_c   1.000
_cell.angle_alpha   90.00
_cell.angle_beta   90.00
_cell.angle_gamma   90.00
#
_symmetry.space_group_name_H-M   'P 1'
#
loop_
_entity.id
_entity.type
_entity.pdbx_description
1 polymer ?
#
loop_
_entity_poly.entity_id
_entity_poly.type
_entity_poly.pdbx_seq_one_letter_code
_entity_poly.pdbx_strand_id
1 'polypeptide(L)'
;MESTSNQVIDSDESERYLQVAGYDENDLADDDLSKNIELYTGEVDKILEQSFESLPSVGDAEEPYIGLEFKSRDDAREFYVAMDEKDRRIRELTIELNNERQRFKRRCAAYQEQLNMVFKFVEEHTDHLSGRVKDIVDNIRELEDEQPENSDCKCV
;
A
#
# COMPACT_ATOMS: atom_id res chain seq x y z
N MET A 1 32.85 4.90 -51.62
CA MET A 1 32.28 3.58 -51.93
C MET A 1 32.66 2.69 -50.77
N GLU A 2 31.70 2.42 -49.88
CA GLU A 2 31.15 1.06 -49.66
C GLU A 2 32.10 0.21 -48.78
N SER A 3 31.75 -0.35 -47.62
CA SER A 3 30.44 -0.71 -47.07
C SER A 3 30.49 -0.79 -45.54
N THR A 4 29.45 -0.31 -44.86
CA THR A 4 29.15 -0.64 -43.46
C THR A 4 28.37 -1.96 -43.42
N SER A 5 28.91 -2.98 -42.75
CA SER A 5 28.26 -4.27 -42.52
C SER A 5 27.64 -4.31 -41.13
N ASN A 6 26.37 -4.72 -41.09
CA ASN A 6 25.46 -4.74 -39.96
C ASN A 6 25.91 -5.66 -38.81
N GLN A 7 25.53 -5.31 -37.58
CA GLN A 7 24.70 -6.23 -36.78
C GLN A 7 23.95 -5.49 -35.67
N VAL A 8 22.64 -5.63 -35.73
CA VAL A 8 21.66 -5.28 -34.70
C VAL A 8 21.92 -6.18 -33.49
N ILE A 9 22.19 -5.59 -32.33
CA ILE A 9 22.12 -6.27 -31.04
C ILE A 9 20.85 -5.76 -30.38
N ASP A 10 19.74 -6.47 -30.59
CA ASP A 10 18.56 -6.34 -29.75
C ASP A 10 18.90 -7.01 -28.41
N SER A 11 19.15 -6.21 -27.38
CA SER A 11 18.98 -6.52 -25.95
C SER A 11 19.84 -5.58 -25.14
N ASP A 12 19.24 -4.59 -24.48
CA ASP A 12 19.08 -4.66 -23.02
C ASP A 12 18.13 -3.54 -22.54
N GLU A 13 16.84 -3.85 -22.33
CA GLU A 13 15.95 -2.99 -21.53
C GLU A 13 15.99 -3.38 -20.04
N SER A 14 17.13 -3.90 -19.55
CA SER A 14 17.34 -4.23 -18.12
C SER A 14 18.07 -3.12 -17.34
N GLU A 15 18.01 -1.85 -17.78
CA GLU A 15 18.62 -0.72 -17.06
C GLU A 15 17.60 0.29 -16.48
N ARG A 16 16.38 -0.15 -16.14
CA ARG A 16 15.42 0.67 -15.37
C ARG A 16 15.16 0.15 -13.96
N TYR A 17 16.15 -0.46 -13.32
CA TYR A 17 16.04 -0.90 -11.92
C TYR A 17 16.40 0.17 -10.88
N LEU A 18 16.84 1.37 -11.28
CA LEU A 18 17.21 2.44 -10.34
C LEU A 18 16.74 3.84 -10.77
N GLN A 19 15.48 3.98 -11.19
CA GLN A 19 14.80 5.25 -10.96
C GLN A 19 14.08 5.12 -9.62
N VAL A 20 14.87 5.31 -8.55
CA VAL A 20 14.37 5.85 -7.28
C VAL A 20 13.64 7.14 -7.66
N ALA A 21 12.34 7.03 -7.89
CA ALA A 21 11.48 8.18 -7.73
C ALA A 21 11.61 8.54 -6.25
N GLY A 22 12.00 9.79 -5.99
CA GLY A 22 12.01 10.38 -4.66
C GLY A 22 10.58 10.43 -4.11
N TYR A 23 10.07 9.26 -3.73
CA TYR A 23 8.92 9.14 -2.89
C TYR A 23 9.43 9.39 -1.49
N ASP A 24 9.13 10.59 -1.02
CA ASP A 24 9.21 10.99 0.38
C ASP A 24 8.60 9.86 1.23
N GLU A 25 9.43 9.17 2.01
CA GLU A 25 9.00 8.06 2.88
C GLU A 25 8.03 8.50 3.99
N ASN A 26 7.72 9.80 4.05
CA ASN A 26 6.94 10.42 5.12
C ASN A 26 5.43 10.56 4.86
N ASP A 27 4.89 10.21 3.68
CA ASP A 27 3.46 10.45 3.37
C ASP A 27 2.52 9.24 3.61
N LEU A 28 2.98 8.23 4.37
CA LEU A 28 2.14 7.08 4.79
C LEU A 28 1.99 6.96 6.31
N ALA A 29 2.42 7.98 7.06
CA ALA A 29 2.09 8.10 8.48
C ALA A 29 0.71 8.76 8.63
N ASP A 30 -0.35 8.11 8.16
CA ASP A 30 -1.66 8.30 8.79
C ASP A 30 -1.73 7.32 9.97
N ASP A 31 -1.30 7.80 11.14
CA ASP A 31 -1.22 7.07 12.41
C ASP A 31 -2.54 6.40 12.83
N ASP A 32 -3.66 6.70 12.17
CA ASP A 32 -4.98 6.15 12.49
C ASP A 32 -5.37 4.89 11.72
N LEU A 33 -4.71 4.56 10.60
CA LEU A 33 -4.94 3.28 9.90
C LEU A 33 -4.13 2.12 10.51
N SER A 34 -3.02 2.45 11.18
CA SER A 34 -2.05 1.50 11.74
C SER A 34 -2.67 0.53 12.77
N LYS A 35 -3.60 1.03 13.60
CA LYS A 35 -4.20 0.28 14.72
C LYS A 35 -5.12 -0.87 14.26
N ASN A 36 -5.73 -0.77 13.07
CA ASN A 36 -6.60 -1.83 12.53
C ASN A 36 -5.83 -2.91 11.77
N ILE A 37 -4.59 -2.63 11.36
CA ILE A 37 -3.71 -3.59 10.67
C ILE A 37 -3.05 -4.55 11.69
N GLU A 38 -2.84 -4.09 12.93
CA GLU A 38 -2.23 -4.87 14.01
C GLU A 38 -3.05 -6.11 14.46
N LEU A 39 -4.32 -6.22 14.06
CA LEU A 39 -5.13 -7.43 14.30
C LEU A 39 -4.87 -8.55 13.27
N TYR A 40 -4.43 -8.20 12.06
CA TYR A 40 -4.15 -9.16 10.97
C TYR A 40 -2.68 -9.62 10.94
N THR A 41 -1.78 -8.93 11.63
CA THR A 41 -0.37 -9.32 11.76
C THR A 41 -0.21 -10.70 12.42
N GLY A 42 -1.06 -11.05 13.38
CA GLY A 42 -1.02 -12.37 14.03
C GLY A 42 -1.33 -13.56 13.11
N GLU A 43 -2.05 -13.35 12.00
CA GLU A 43 -2.28 -14.39 10.98
C GLU A 43 -1.09 -14.51 10.02
N VAL A 44 -0.41 -13.40 9.74
CA VAL A 44 0.84 -13.36 8.98
C VAL A 44 1.97 -14.06 9.73
N ASP A 45 2.06 -13.87 11.05
CA ASP A 45 3.05 -14.54 11.91
C ASP A 45 2.89 -16.07 11.84
N LYS A 46 1.66 -16.57 11.80
CA LYS A 46 1.36 -18.00 11.68
C LYS A 46 1.74 -18.58 10.31
N ILE A 47 1.61 -17.79 9.25
CA ILE A 47 2.04 -18.16 7.89
C ILE A 47 3.57 -18.15 7.79
N LEU A 48 4.22 -17.17 8.42
CA LEU A 48 5.69 -17.10 8.54
C LEU A 48 6.23 -18.31 9.30
N GLU A 49 5.53 -18.73 10.38
CA GLU A 49 5.89 -19.91 11.17
C GLU A 49 5.81 -21.20 10.33
N GLN A 50 4.75 -21.34 9.53
CA GLN A 50 4.52 -22.52 8.72
C GLN A 50 5.45 -22.62 7.49
N SER A 51 5.96 -21.48 7.02
CA SER A 51 6.82 -21.40 5.84
C SER A 51 8.29 -21.67 6.13
N PHE A 52 8.79 -21.41 7.36
CA PHE A 52 10.14 -21.83 7.73
C PHE A 52 10.27 -23.35 7.91
N GLU A 53 9.19 -24.03 8.29
CA GLU A 53 9.19 -25.47 8.57
C GLU A 53 9.37 -26.31 7.28
N SER A 54 9.09 -25.72 6.12
CA SER A 54 9.31 -26.31 4.79
C SER A 54 10.64 -25.94 4.15
N LEU A 55 11.44 -25.06 4.77
CA LEU A 55 12.78 -24.75 4.26
C LEU A 55 13.72 -25.89 4.68
N PRO A 56 14.52 -26.45 3.76
CA PRO A 56 15.63 -27.30 4.17
C PRO A 56 16.45 -26.53 5.21
N SER A 57 16.86 -27.20 6.29
CA SER A 57 17.83 -26.67 7.23
C SER A 57 19.15 -26.48 6.48
N VAL A 58 19.27 -25.36 5.75
CA VAL A 58 20.49 -24.95 5.04
C VAL A 58 21.32 -24.16 6.04
N GLY A 59 21.66 -24.83 7.15
CA GLY A 59 22.45 -24.27 8.24
C GLY A 59 23.95 -24.29 8.00
N ASP A 60 24.43 -24.95 6.94
CA ASP A 60 25.83 -25.41 6.91
C ASP A 60 26.73 -24.74 5.85
N ALA A 61 26.21 -23.81 5.03
CA ALA A 61 27.04 -23.03 4.10
C ALA A 61 27.22 -21.60 4.61
N GLU A 62 28.31 -21.39 5.34
CA GLU A 62 28.79 -20.07 5.77
C GLU A 62 28.84 -19.09 4.58
N GLU A 63 28.56 -17.82 4.82
CA GLU A 63 28.63 -16.79 3.78
C GLU A 63 30.05 -16.64 3.24
N PRO A 64 30.24 -16.32 1.94
CA PRO A 64 31.57 -16.09 1.41
C PRO A 64 32.24 -14.92 2.14
N TYR A 65 33.36 -15.18 2.79
CA TYR A 65 34.19 -14.15 3.39
C TYR A 65 35.63 -14.24 2.86
N ILE A 66 36.32 -13.10 2.89
CA ILE A 66 37.71 -13.02 2.42
C ILE A 66 38.59 -13.88 3.33
N GLY A 67 39.32 -14.82 2.73
CA GLY A 67 40.18 -15.75 3.47
C GLY A 67 39.52 -17.08 3.83
N LEU A 68 38.35 -17.39 3.28
CA LEU A 68 37.79 -18.74 3.30
C LEU A 68 38.70 -19.70 2.50
N GLU A 69 39.21 -20.73 3.17
CA GLU A 69 40.04 -21.76 2.55
C GLU A 69 39.22 -23.01 2.22
N PHE A 70 39.35 -23.49 0.98
CA PHE A 70 38.67 -24.71 0.52
C PHE A 70 39.58 -25.92 0.62
N LYS A 71 39.01 -27.08 0.98
CA LYS A 71 39.78 -28.33 1.09
C LYS A 71 40.19 -28.88 -0.28
N SER A 72 39.45 -28.51 -1.32
CA SER A 72 39.76 -28.87 -2.70
C SER A 72 39.16 -27.87 -3.70
N ARG A 73 39.54 -28.00 -4.98
CA ARG A 73 38.94 -27.19 -6.06
C ARG A 73 37.47 -27.54 -6.31
N ASP A 74 37.08 -28.80 -6.11
CA ASP A 74 35.68 -29.24 -6.27
C ASP A 74 34.80 -28.70 -5.14
N ASP A 75 35.30 -28.72 -3.91
CA ASP A 75 34.67 -28.11 -2.72
C ASP A 75 34.35 -26.62 -2.95
N ALA A 76 35.31 -25.86 -3.49
CA ALA A 76 35.10 -24.47 -3.88
C ALA A 76 34.00 -24.30 -4.96
N ARG A 77 33.97 -25.18 -5.97
CA ARG A 77 32.94 -25.12 -7.03
C ARG A 77 31.55 -25.34 -6.47
N GLU A 78 31.39 -26.39 -5.66
CA GLU A 78 30.09 -26.73 -5.06
C GLU A 78 29.60 -25.58 -4.16
N PHE A 79 30.50 -24.97 -3.40
CA PHE A 79 30.18 -23.80 -2.57
C PHE A 79 29.63 -22.62 -3.38
N TYR A 80 30.31 -22.21 -4.47
CA TYR A 80 29.84 -21.07 -5.26
C TYR A 80 28.56 -21.38 -6.04
N VAL A 81 28.38 -22.60 -6.54
CA VAL A 81 27.12 -23.02 -7.17
C VAL A 81 25.96 -22.97 -6.18
N ALA A 82 26.17 -23.44 -4.95
CA ALA A 82 25.17 -23.34 -3.89
C ALA A 82 24.84 -21.89 -3.54
N MET A 83 25.84 -21.01 -3.54
CA MET A 83 25.65 -19.57 -3.31
C MET A 83 24.81 -18.94 -4.43
N ASP A 84 25.12 -19.21 -5.69
CA ASP A 84 24.35 -18.70 -6.84
C ASP A 84 22.87 -19.13 -6.79
N GLU A 85 22.59 -20.34 -6.33
CA GLU A 85 21.23 -20.84 -6.14
C GLU A 85 20.51 -20.13 -4.99
N LYS A 86 21.20 -19.84 -3.88
CA LYS A 86 20.66 -19.01 -2.78
C LYS A 86 20.34 -17.60 -3.28
N ASP A 87 21.25 -16.99 -4.02
CA ASP A 87 21.06 -15.66 -4.62
C ASP A 87 19.87 -15.63 -5.60
N ARG A 88 19.71 -16.68 -6.40
CA ARG A 88 18.53 -16.84 -7.26
C ARG A 88 17.26 -16.89 -6.42
N ARG A 89 17.25 -17.71 -5.37
CA ARG A 89 16.08 -17.84 -4.48
C ARG A 89 15.75 -16.53 -3.77
N ILE A 90 16.75 -15.78 -3.32
CA ILE A 90 16.58 -14.45 -2.73
C ILE A 90 15.91 -13.51 -3.73
N ARG A 91 16.38 -13.46 -4.98
CA ARG A 91 15.79 -12.61 -6.02
C ARG A 91 14.34 -12.99 -6.31
N GLU A 92 14.05 -14.28 -6.45
CA GLU A 92 12.70 -14.79 -6.68
C GLU A 92 11.73 -14.37 -5.55
N LEU A 93 12.13 -14.61 -4.29
CA LEU A 93 11.33 -14.24 -3.13
C LEU A 93 11.16 -12.72 -3.02
N THR A 94 12.19 -11.95 -3.36
CA THR A 94 12.12 -10.48 -3.38
C THR A 94 11.07 -9.99 -4.38
N ILE A 95 11.02 -10.59 -5.57
CA ILE A 95 10.03 -10.26 -6.61
C ILE A 95 8.62 -10.63 -6.12
N GLU A 96 8.46 -11.81 -5.52
CA GLU A 96 7.18 -12.28 -4.98
C GLU A 96 6.64 -11.34 -3.88
N LEU A 97 7.47 -10.99 -2.90
CA LEU A 97 7.11 -10.04 -1.83
C LEU A 97 6.76 -8.66 -2.38
N ASN A 98 7.53 -8.15 -3.35
CA ASN A 98 7.24 -6.83 -3.93
C ASN A 98 5.92 -6.84 -4.71
N ASN A 99 5.62 -7.92 -5.43
CA ASN A 99 4.35 -8.09 -6.13
C ASN A 99 3.18 -8.14 -5.15
N GLU A 100 3.32 -8.85 -4.04
CA GLU A 100 2.30 -8.92 -3.00
C GLU A 100 2.07 -7.55 -2.35
N ARG A 101 3.14 -6.84 -1.99
CA ARG A 101 3.08 -5.46 -1.49
C ARG A 101 2.38 -4.52 -2.47
N GLN A 102 2.67 -4.64 -3.76
CA GLN A 102 2.01 -3.84 -4.81
C GLN A 102 0.50 -4.14 -4.90
N ARG A 103 0.12 -5.42 -4.82
CA ARG A 103 -1.29 -5.84 -4.82
C ARG A 103 -2.04 -5.31 -3.60
N PHE A 104 -1.41 -5.38 -2.42
CA PHE A 104 -1.95 -4.79 -1.20
C PHE A 104 -2.18 -3.28 -1.37
N LYS A 105 -1.17 -2.52 -1.83
CA LYS A 105 -1.30 -1.08 -2.11
C LYS A 105 -2.47 -0.75 -3.03
N ARG A 106 -2.64 -1.51 -4.13
CA ARG A 106 -3.76 -1.33 -5.08
C ARG A 106 -5.12 -1.57 -4.42
N ARG A 107 -5.24 -2.63 -3.62
CA ARG A 107 -6.48 -2.94 -2.88
C ARG A 107 -6.80 -1.86 -1.84
N CYS A 108 -5.82 -1.42 -1.07
CA CYS A 108 -5.99 -0.37 -0.07
C CYS A 108 -6.46 0.94 -0.71
N ALA A 109 -5.84 1.35 -1.83
CA ALA A 109 -6.26 2.53 -2.57
C ALA A 109 -7.73 2.42 -3.02
N ALA A 110 -8.13 1.28 -3.59
CA ALA A 110 -9.52 1.05 -4.02
C ALA A 110 -10.52 1.09 -2.85
N TYR A 111 -10.17 0.51 -1.69
CA TYR A 111 -11.03 0.57 -0.51
C TYR A 111 -11.13 1.98 0.06
N GLN A 112 -10.03 2.73 0.08
CA GLN A 112 -10.01 4.12 0.53
C GLN A 112 -10.86 5.01 -0.38
N GLU A 113 -10.78 4.82 -1.71
CA GLU A 113 -11.65 5.52 -2.67
C GLU A 113 -13.13 5.19 -2.46
N GLN A 114 -13.47 3.92 -2.26
CA GLN A 114 -14.85 3.50 -1.99
C GLN A 114 -15.38 4.12 -0.70
N LEU A 115 -14.58 4.11 0.37
CA LEU A 115 -14.97 4.69 1.66
C LEU A 115 -15.16 6.21 1.55
N ASN A 116 -14.25 6.90 0.85
CA ASN A 116 -14.36 8.33 0.59
C ASN A 116 -15.62 8.68 -0.21
N MET A 117 -16.02 7.85 -1.17
CA MET A 117 -17.26 8.04 -1.92
C MET A 117 -18.48 7.95 -1.00
N VAL A 118 -18.52 6.94 -0.12
CA VAL A 118 -19.61 6.78 0.85
C VAL A 118 -19.66 7.96 1.82
N PHE A 119 -18.52 8.39 2.36
CA PHE A 119 -18.47 9.54 3.26
C PHE A 119 -18.98 10.82 2.60
N LYS A 120 -18.52 11.12 1.38
CA LYS A 120 -19.01 12.28 0.63
C LYS A 120 -20.52 12.23 0.42
N PHE A 121 -21.04 11.08 0.03
CA PHE A 121 -22.49 10.92 -0.16
C PHE A 121 -23.28 11.20 1.14
N VAL A 122 -22.79 10.69 2.27
CA VAL A 122 -23.42 10.91 3.58
C VAL A 122 -23.33 12.38 4.00
N GLU A 123 -22.18 13.00 3.80
CA GLU A 123 -21.93 14.42 4.10
C GLU A 123 -22.86 15.32 3.26
N GLU A 124 -22.87 15.16 1.94
CA GLU A 124 -23.74 15.92 1.03
C GLU A 124 -25.22 15.77 1.38
N HIS A 125 -25.67 14.55 1.71
CA HIS A 125 -27.05 14.31 2.09
C HIS A 125 -27.39 14.94 3.46
N THR A 126 -26.43 14.94 4.40
CA THR A 126 -26.59 15.58 5.71
C THR A 126 -26.69 17.09 5.57
N ASP A 127 -25.83 17.70 4.76
CA ASP A 127 -25.84 19.13 4.47
C ASP A 127 -27.13 19.55 3.77
N HIS A 128 -27.59 18.78 2.78
CA HIS A 128 -28.85 19.04 2.09
C HIS A 128 -30.05 18.96 3.05
N LEU A 129 -30.11 17.95 3.92
CA LEU A 129 -31.20 17.85 4.90
C LEU A 129 -31.15 18.99 5.92
N SER A 130 -29.95 19.32 6.41
CA SER A 130 -29.73 20.44 7.34
C SER A 130 -30.18 21.77 6.74
N GLY A 131 -29.81 22.03 5.48
CA GLY A 131 -30.25 23.21 4.72
C GLY A 131 -31.77 23.27 4.61
N ARG A 132 -32.43 22.18 4.21
CA ARG A 132 -33.90 22.14 4.12
C ARG A 132 -34.60 22.36 5.45
N VAL A 133 -34.08 21.80 6.54
CA VAL A 133 -34.64 22.02 7.88
C VAL A 133 -34.48 23.48 8.27
N LYS A 134 -33.31 24.08 8.00
CA LYS A 134 -33.07 25.50 8.25
C LYS A 134 -34.02 26.39 7.47
N ASP A 135 -34.21 26.15 6.17
CA ASP A 135 -35.16 26.89 5.34
C ASP A 135 -36.58 26.81 5.91
N ILE A 136 -37.03 25.62 6.34
CA ILE A 136 -38.36 25.44 6.95
C ILE A 136 -38.47 26.25 8.26
N VAL A 137 -37.45 26.19 9.12
CA VAL A 137 -37.44 26.94 10.40
C VAL A 137 -37.45 28.45 10.15
N ASP A 138 -36.65 28.92 9.20
CA ASP A 138 -36.59 30.33 8.82
C ASP A 138 -37.94 30.81 8.26
N ASN A 139 -38.59 30.01 7.39
CA ASN A 139 -39.94 30.30 6.88
C ASN A 139 -41.00 30.36 8.01
N ILE A 140 -40.96 29.45 9.00
CA ILE A 140 -41.89 29.47 10.13
C ILE A 140 -41.70 30.73 10.97
N ARG A 141 -40.45 31.10 11.27
CA ARG A 141 -40.14 32.31 12.03
C ARG A 141 -40.64 33.57 11.33
N GLU A 142 -40.44 33.68 10.01
CA GLU A 142 -40.96 34.81 9.23
C GLU A 142 -42.49 34.92 9.32
N LEU A 143 -43.22 33.80 9.27
CA LEU A 143 -44.68 33.78 9.43
C LEU A 143 -45.15 34.14 10.85
N GLU A 144 -44.39 33.77 11.88
CA GLU A 144 -44.67 34.17 13.27
C GLU A 144 -44.45 35.67 13.48
N ASP A 145 -43.41 36.25 12.87
CA ASP A 145 -43.11 37.69 12.95
C ASP A 145 -44.12 38.56 12.18
N GLU A 146 -44.76 38.03 11.13
CA GLU A 146 -45.82 38.70 10.35
C GLU A 146 -47.21 38.69 11.03
N GLN A 147 -47.38 38.00 12.16
CA GLN A 147 -48.56 38.09 13.02
C GLN A 147 -48.29 39.06 14.19
N PRO A 148 -48.47 40.39 14.05
CA PRO A 148 -48.49 41.25 15.20
C PRO A 148 -49.71 40.89 16.07
N GLU A 149 -49.43 40.55 17.32
CA GLU A 149 -50.33 40.53 18.48
C GLU A 149 -51.63 41.31 18.19
N ASN A 150 -52.68 40.56 17.84
CA ASN A 150 -53.97 41.12 17.48
C ASN A 150 -54.65 41.61 18.75
N SER A 151 -54.29 42.83 19.15
CA SER A 151 -54.98 43.77 20.02
C SER A 151 -55.65 43.21 21.29
N ASP A 152 -55.10 43.61 22.43
CA ASP A 152 -55.80 43.73 23.71
C ASP A 152 -57.21 44.31 23.52
N CYS A 153 -58.22 43.43 23.49
CA CYS A 153 -59.61 43.86 23.61
C CYS A 153 -59.90 44.11 25.09
N LYS A 154 -59.49 45.27 25.61
CA LYS A 154 -60.00 45.79 26.88
C LYS A 154 -61.46 46.20 26.69
N CYS A 155 -62.37 45.31 27.04
CA CYS A 155 -63.77 45.67 27.26
C CYS A 155 -63.86 46.50 28.55
N VAL A 156 -64.33 47.75 28.38
CA VAL A 156 -64.67 48.73 29.43
C VAL A 156 -65.90 48.28 30.20
#